data_AF-A0A932B712-F1
#
_entry.id   AF-A0A932B712-F1
#
_cell.length_a   1.000
_cell.length_b   1.000
_cell.length_c   1.000
_cell.angle_alpha   90.00
_cell.angle_beta   90.00
_cell.angle_gamma   90.00
#
_symmetry.space_group_name_H-M   'P 1'
#
loop_
_entity.id
_entity.type
_entity.pdbx_description
1 polymer ?
#
loop_
_entity_poly.entity_id
_entity_poly.type
_entity_poly.pdbx_seq_one_letter_code
_entity_poly.pdbx_strand_id
1 'polypeptide(L)'
;MKSTLTFSAMTSATLTTLMLAAATAAHAAAPGEPEIQTYSLDMEAKVLTDRRTNGLSDTYRRPGAEFTVTAAHESGFLGYLQLGTVAKESFPDGNKTTAVAALGYRWGKPEGWHFGVGAAHEVFPGSSVELPDNALNPSDTIKTNFDTSFGLFEFGYGIVEARYLLVLSKDFRGNNTSVVCGAAAQIAQIEGDATFGEASTCYDRGYRNSRGSQLLQVEARSRSMARPGSSRTWATPPCATSPSSTRWTTSWA
;
A
#
# COMPACT_ATOMS: atom_id res chain seq x y z
N MET A 1 44.88 -5.01 -26.14
CA MET A 1 43.86 -6.05 -25.90
C MET A 1 44.11 -6.63 -24.52
N LYS A 2 43.25 -6.33 -23.53
CA LYS A 2 43.32 -6.86 -22.16
C LYS A 2 41.94 -7.41 -21.80
N SER A 3 41.93 -8.65 -21.32
CA SER A 3 40.76 -9.43 -20.89
C SER A 3 40.05 -8.83 -19.69
N THR A 4 38.71 -8.96 -19.67
CA THR A 4 37.88 -8.96 -18.45
C THR A 4 36.67 -9.87 -18.65
N LEU A 5 36.80 -11.12 -18.19
CA LEU A 5 35.73 -11.94 -17.59
C LEU A 5 35.98 -11.79 -16.07
N THR A 6 35.05 -11.73 -15.12
CA THR A 6 33.82 -12.49 -14.91
C THR A 6 33.18 -11.90 -13.64
N PHE A 7 31.93 -11.44 -13.64
CA PHE A 7 31.19 -11.08 -12.41
C PHE A 7 29.66 -11.16 -12.66
N SER A 8 29.14 -12.35 -12.92
CA SER A 8 27.68 -12.56 -13.06
C SER A 8 27.12 -13.81 -12.35
N ALA A 9 27.92 -14.51 -11.52
CA ALA A 9 27.50 -15.81 -10.98
C ALA A 9 27.07 -15.81 -9.50
N MET A 10 27.07 -14.65 -8.81
CA MET A 10 26.91 -14.63 -7.35
C MET A 10 25.54 -14.19 -6.82
N THR A 11 24.62 -13.74 -7.67
CA THR A 11 23.29 -13.23 -7.24
C THR A 11 22.16 -14.26 -7.31
N SER A 12 22.33 -15.40 -7.97
CA SER A 12 21.27 -16.40 -8.09
C SER A 12 21.18 -17.37 -6.90
N ALA A 13 22.23 -17.52 -6.09
CA ALA A 13 22.26 -18.52 -5.02
C ALA A 13 21.49 -18.11 -3.76
N THR A 14 21.35 -16.80 -3.50
CA THR A 14 20.68 -16.26 -2.31
C THR A 14 19.16 -16.23 -2.44
N LEU A 15 18.61 -16.14 -3.66
CA LEU A 15 17.16 -16.15 -3.88
C LEU A 15 16.57 -17.56 -3.67
N THR A 16 17.30 -18.61 -4.05
CA THR A 16 16.84 -19.99 -3.96
C THR A 16 16.83 -20.51 -2.51
N THR A 17 17.74 -20.01 -1.67
CA THR A 17 17.79 -20.38 -0.24
C THR A 17 16.64 -19.76 0.56
N LEU A 18 16.19 -18.56 0.19
CA LEU A 18 15.04 -17.92 0.84
C LEU A 18 13.70 -18.60 0.47
N MET A 19 13.57 -19.06 -0.78
CA MET A 19 12.41 -19.83 -1.25
C MET A 19 12.31 -21.20 -0.55
N LEU A 20 13.45 -21.83 -0.22
CA LEU A 20 13.48 -23.13 0.46
C LEU A 20 13.22 -23.01 1.97
N ALA A 21 13.54 -21.87 2.58
CA ALA A 21 13.25 -21.60 3.99
C ALA A 21 11.78 -21.20 4.25
N ALA A 22 11.07 -20.68 3.25
CA ALA A 22 9.62 -20.43 3.36
C ALA A 22 8.78 -21.72 3.26
N ALA A 23 9.32 -22.78 2.66
CA ALA A 23 8.64 -24.07 2.54
C ALA A 23 8.65 -24.92 3.82
N THR A 24 9.47 -24.58 4.82
CA THR A 24 9.61 -25.37 6.06
C THR A 24 8.59 -25.02 7.16
N ALA A 25 7.70 -24.04 6.93
CA ALA A 25 6.61 -23.73 7.86
C ALA A 25 5.35 -24.60 7.68
N ALA A 26 5.33 -25.51 6.69
CA ALA A 26 4.28 -26.52 6.58
C ALA A 26 4.61 -27.70 7.52
N HIS A 27 4.22 -27.60 8.80
CA HIS A 27 4.11 -28.80 9.64
C HIS A 27 3.10 -29.74 8.97
N ALA A 28 3.58 -30.84 8.42
CA ALA A 28 2.71 -31.94 8.01
C ALA A 28 1.96 -32.42 9.27
N ALA A 29 0.64 -32.24 9.28
CA ALA A 29 -0.21 -32.75 10.35
C ALA A 29 0.03 -34.25 10.51
N ALA A 30 0.37 -34.67 11.72
CA ALA A 30 0.42 -36.08 12.08
C ALA A 30 -0.97 -36.70 11.87
N PRO A 31 -1.09 -37.97 11.45
CA PRO A 31 -2.37 -38.58 11.18
C PRO A 31 -3.07 -38.91 12.52
N GLY A 32 -3.97 -38.02 12.95
CA GLY A 32 -4.83 -38.24 14.11
C GLY A 32 -5.64 -36.99 14.45
N GLU A 33 -6.95 -37.04 14.19
CA GLU A 33 -7.98 -35.99 14.39
C GLU A 33 -7.70 -34.63 13.72
N PRO A 34 -8.67 -34.02 12.99
CA PRO A 34 -8.46 -32.69 12.44
C PRO A 34 -8.36 -31.70 13.61
N GLU A 35 -7.13 -31.28 13.92
CA GLU A 35 -6.87 -30.13 14.77
C GLU A 35 -7.68 -28.95 14.21
N ILE A 36 -8.63 -28.45 15.02
CA ILE A 36 -9.42 -27.28 14.66
C ILE A 36 -8.41 -26.14 14.49
N GLN A 37 -8.15 -25.75 13.25
CA GLN A 37 -7.23 -24.67 12.95
C GLN A 37 -7.80 -23.34 13.48
N THR A 38 -7.36 -22.99 14.67
CA THR A 38 -7.63 -21.73 15.40
C THR A 38 -6.98 -20.52 14.72
N TYR A 39 -6.09 -20.74 13.75
CA TYR A 39 -5.50 -19.71 12.90
C TYR A 39 -5.55 -20.11 11.42
N SER A 40 -5.61 -19.11 10.54
CA SER A 40 -5.42 -19.28 9.10
C SER A 40 -4.28 -18.39 8.64
N LEU A 41 -3.35 -18.96 7.88
CA LEU A 41 -2.25 -18.25 7.25
C LEU A 41 -2.39 -18.37 5.74
N ASP A 42 -2.50 -17.25 5.05
CA ASP A 42 -2.58 -17.15 3.60
C ASP A 42 -1.34 -16.41 3.08
N MET A 43 -0.66 -17.03 2.11
CA MET A 43 0.53 -16.47 1.47
C MET A 43 0.30 -16.38 -0.02
N GLU A 44 0.50 -15.20 -0.58
CA GLU A 44 0.21 -14.94 -1.98
C GLU A 44 1.37 -14.18 -2.64
N ALA A 45 1.83 -14.69 -3.77
CA ALA A 45 2.80 -14.02 -4.62
C ALA A 45 2.13 -13.62 -5.94
N LYS A 46 2.23 -12.35 -6.29
CA LYS A 46 1.64 -11.76 -7.50
C LYS A 46 2.72 -11.08 -8.33
N VAL A 47 2.59 -11.23 -9.64
CA VAL A 47 3.29 -10.40 -10.62
C VAL A 47 2.22 -9.61 -11.35
N LEU A 48 2.35 -8.29 -11.32
CA LEU A 48 1.38 -7.35 -11.85
C LEU A 48 2.04 -6.57 -12.99
N THR A 49 1.30 -6.28 -14.06
CA THR A 49 1.79 -5.44 -15.16
C THR A 49 2.00 -3.99 -14.71
N ASP A 50 1.22 -3.55 -13.72
CA ASP A 50 1.30 -2.26 -13.05
C ASP A 50 0.76 -2.44 -11.63
N ARG A 51 1.59 -2.19 -10.61
CA ARG A 51 1.12 -2.27 -9.22
C ARG A 51 0.52 -0.92 -8.83
N ARG A 52 -0.73 -0.93 -8.37
CA ARG A 52 -1.45 0.28 -7.98
C ARG A 52 -1.96 0.23 -6.56
N THR A 53 -1.81 1.35 -5.86
CA THR A 53 -2.38 1.60 -4.54
C THR A 53 -3.32 2.79 -4.62
N ASN A 54 -4.57 2.62 -4.18
CA ASN A 54 -5.60 3.68 -4.27
C ASN A 54 -5.78 4.30 -5.67
N GLY A 55 -5.54 3.50 -6.72
CA GLY A 55 -5.63 3.95 -8.12
C GLY A 55 -4.35 4.61 -8.67
N LEU A 56 -3.37 4.91 -7.83
CA LEU A 56 -2.07 5.46 -8.23
C LEU A 56 -1.06 4.34 -8.49
N SER A 57 -0.26 4.50 -9.55
CA SER A 57 0.77 3.54 -9.92
C SER A 57 2.03 3.68 -9.06
N ASP A 58 2.36 2.62 -8.34
CA ASP A 58 3.55 2.54 -7.51
C ASP A 58 4.79 2.15 -8.31
N THR A 59 4.59 1.46 -9.45
CA THR A 59 5.67 1.00 -10.35
C THR A 59 5.81 1.86 -11.61
N TYR A 60 5.15 3.02 -11.66
CA TYR A 60 5.19 3.95 -12.79
C TYR A 60 4.83 3.26 -14.13
N ARG A 61 3.74 2.48 -14.11
CA ARG A 61 3.22 1.68 -15.24
C ARG A 61 4.20 0.61 -15.75
N ARG A 62 5.09 0.14 -14.89
CA ARG A 62 6.01 -0.97 -15.16
C ARG A 62 5.61 -2.23 -14.41
N PRO A 63 6.05 -3.42 -14.87
CA PRO A 63 5.81 -4.66 -14.14
C PRO A 63 6.32 -4.58 -12.70
N GLY A 64 5.53 -5.10 -11.78
CA GLY A 64 5.83 -5.16 -10.36
C GLY A 64 5.61 -6.54 -9.78
N ALA A 65 6.27 -6.81 -8.66
CA ALA A 65 6.03 -7.98 -7.84
C ALA A 65 5.45 -7.56 -6.49
N GLU A 66 4.56 -8.39 -5.97
CA GLU A 66 3.93 -8.26 -4.67
C GLU A 66 3.93 -9.62 -3.97
N PHE A 67 4.27 -9.62 -2.69
CA PHE A 67 4.18 -10.77 -1.82
C PHE A 67 3.38 -10.37 -0.58
N THR A 68 2.32 -11.11 -0.31
CA THR A 68 1.38 -10.83 0.77
C THR A 68 1.32 -12.02 1.72
N VAL A 69 1.31 -11.75 3.01
CA VAL A 69 1.05 -12.71 4.08
C VAL A 69 -0.09 -12.18 4.93
N THR A 70 -1.16 -12.96 5.06
CA THR A 70 -2.30 -12.65 5.90
C THR A 70 -2.45 -13.72 6.97
N ALA A 71 -2.47 -13.31 8.23
CA ALA A 71 -2.75 -14.18 9.37
C ALA A 71 -4.08 -13.77 10.00
N ALA A 72 -4.97 -14.73 10.24
CA ALA A 72 -6.21 -14.50 10.98
C ALA A 72 -6.35 -15.54 12.08
N HIS A 73 -6.77 -15.10 13.25
CA HIS A 73 -6.98 -15.95 14.42
C HIS A 73 -8.47 -15.94 14.81
N GLU A 74 -8.98 -17.06 15.34
CA GLU A 74 -10.39 -17.21 15.72
C GLU A 74 -10.85 -16.19 16.77
N SER A 75 -9.91 -15.63 17.54
CA SER A 75 -10.17 -14.56 18.51
C SER A 75 -10.64 -13.26 17.86
N GLY A 76 -10.47 -13.11 16.54
CA GLY A 76 -10.67 -11.87 15.81
C GLY A 76 -9.38 -11.10 15.52
N PHE A 77 -8.23 -11.57 16.03
CA PHE A 77 -6.94 -10.95 15.73
C PHE A 77 -6.52 -11.19 14.28
N LEU A 78 -5.98 -10.15 13.67
CA LEU A 78 -5.59 -10.11 12.27
C LEU A 78 -4.18 -9.52 12.14
N GLY A 79 -3.35 -10.16 11.34
CA GLY A 79 -2.03 -9.67 10.96
C GLY A 79 -1.90 -9.67 9.44
N TYR A 80 -1.20 -8.67 8.93
CA TYR A 80 -1.01 -8.48 7.50
C TYR A 80 0.39 -7.96 7.24
N LEU A 81 1.07 -8.54 6.25
CA LEU A 81 2.35 -8.09 5.74
C LEU A 81 2.31 -8.11 4.21
N GLN A 82 2.69 -7.01 3.58
CA GLN A 82 2.84 -6.90 2.13
C GLN A 82 4.22 -6.37 1.83
N LEU A 83 4.92 -7.05 0.95
CA LEU A 83 6.18 -6.61 0.37
C LEU A 83 5.95 -6.40 -1.11
N GLY A 84 6.60 -5.41 -1.71
CA GLY A 84 6.56 -5.33 -3.16
C GLY A 84 7.52 -4.32 -3.74
N THR A 85 7.55 -4.28 -5.06
CA THR A 85 8.44 -3.40 -5.84
C THR A 85 7.80 -2.04 -6.12
N VAL A 86 8.59 -0.97 -6.03
CA VAL A 86 8.20 0.40 -6.41
C VAL A 86 9.17 1.00 -7.41
N ALA A 87 8.72 2.01 -8.15
CA ALA A 87 9.54 2.77 -9.08
C ALA A 87 10.17 3.99 -8.41
N LYS A 88 11.40 4.34 -8.80
CA LYS A 88 12.09 5.54 -8.28
C LYS A 88 11.45 6.84 -8.76
N GLU A 89 10.70 6.77 -9.86
CA GLU A 89 9.95 7.91 -10.39
C GLU A 89 8.77 8.29 -9.49
N SER A 90 8.11 7.30 -8.86
CA SER A 90 7.04 7.55 -7.89
C SER A 90 7.60 7.75 -6.47
N PHE A 91 8.75 7.12 -6.16
CA PHE A 91 9.39 7.14 -4.83
C PHE A 91 10.89 7.47 -4.98
N PRO A 92 11.24 8.77 -5.11
CA PRO A 92 12.62 9.24 -5.24
C PRO A 92 13.50 8.75 -4.08
N ASP A 93 14.79 8.56 -4.35
CA ASP A 93 15.83 8.07 -3.43
C ASP A 93 15.60 6.67 -2.79
N GLY A 94 14.43 6.07 -3.02
CA GLY A 94 14.08 4.75 -2.52
C GLY A 94 14.87 3.61 -3.17
N ASN A 95 14.89 2.47 -2.49
CA ASN A 95 15.54 1.23 -2.92
C ASN A 95 14.70 0.36 -3.90
N LYS A 96 13.63 0.91 -4.50
CA LYS A 96 12.65 0.21 -5.35
C LYS A 96 11.84 -0.88 -4.63
N THR A 97 11.75 -0.85 -3.30
CA THR A 97 10.85 -1.72 -2.54
C THR A 97 9.97 -0.95 -1.57
N THR A 98 8.90 -1.60 -1.12
CA THR A 98 8.03 -1.13 -0.06
C THR A 98 7.67 -2.30 0.85
N ALA A 99 7.34 -1.99 2.10
CA ALA A 99 6.73 -2.93 3.01
C ALA A 99 5.54 -2.27 3.71
N VAL A 100 4.42 -2.97 3.80
CA VAL A 100 3.26 -2.60 4.59
C VAL A 100 3.07 -3.67 5.65
N ALA A 101 2.99 -3.27 6.91
CA ALA A 101 2.58 -4.14 8.00
C ALA A 101 1.28 -3.59 8.60
N ALA A 102 0.29 -4.43 8.83
CA ALA A 102 -0.93 -4.05 9.52
C ALA A 102 -1.29 -5.08 10.60
N LEU A 103 -1.85 -4.57 11.69
CA LEU A 103 -2.42 -5.36 12.77
C LEU A 103 -3.80 -4.83 13.09
N GLY A 104 -4.72 -5.74 13.40
CA GLY A 104 -6.09 -5.36 13.68
C GLY A 104 -6.86 -6.41 14.47
N TYR A 105 -8.04 -5.99 14.88
CA TYR A 105 -9.00 -6.82 15.57
C TYR A 105 -10.35 -6.65 14.89
N ARG A 106 -10.99 -7.77 14.55
CA ARG A 106 -12.32 -7.82 13.93
C ARG A 106 -13.27 -8.60 14.82
N TRP A 107 -14.50 -8.12 14.91
CA TRP A 107 -15.59 -8.78 15.62
C TRP A 107 -16.88 -8.72 14.81
N GLY A 108 -17.83 -9.57 15.20
CA GLY A 108 -19.13 -9.71 14.51
C GLY A 108 -19.17 -10.88 13.54
N LYS A 109 -20.20 -10.90 12.68
CA LYS A 109 -20.45 -11.98 11.73
C LYS A 109 -20.13 -11.51 10.31
N PRO A 110 -19.27 -12.21 9.56
CA PRO A 110 -18.93 -11.82 8.18
C PRO A 110 -20.15 -11.70 7.25
N GLU A 111 -21.15 -12.57 7.42
CA GLU A 111 -22.37 -12.58 6.60
C GLU A 111 -23.41 -11.52 7.03
N GLY A 112 -23.15 -10.82 8.13
CA GLY A 112 -23.99 -9.76 8.66
C GLY A 112 -23.13 -8.59 9.12
N TRP A 113 -23.49 -7.98 10.25
CA TRP A 113 -22.71 -6.89 10.83
C TRP A 113 -21.36 -7.38 11.34
N HIS A 114 -20.30 -6.81 10.78
CA HIS A 114 -18.95 -6.95 11.30
C HIS A 114 -18.24 -5.60 11.32
N PHE A 115 -17.29 -5.51 12.25
CA PHE A 115 -16.54 -4.30 12.52
C PHE A 115 -15.08 -4.67 12.74
N GLY A 116 -14.19 -3.78 12.35
CA GLY A 116 -12.77 -3.95 12.56
C GLY A 116 -12.12 -2.65 12.98
N VAL A 117 -11.06 -2.77 13.76
CA VAL A 117 -10.15 -1.66 14.04
C VAL A 117 -8.73 -2.15 13.86
N GLY A 118 -7.86 -1.30 13.33
CA GLY A 118 -6.47 -1.65 13.14
C GLY A 118 -5.59 -0.45 12.93
N ALA A 119 -4.31 -0.73 12.79
CA ALA A 119 -3.32 0.23 12.36
C ALA A 119 -2.43 -0.44 11.32
N ALA A 120 -1.97 0.37 10.37
CA ALA A 120 -1.04 -0.06 9.36
C ALA A 120 0.09 0.96 9.25
N HIS A 121 1.25 0.42 8.92
CA HIS A 121 2.46 1.16 8.70
C HIS A 121 3.07 0.72 7.38
N GLU A 122 3.26 1.69 6.50
CA GLU A 122 3.86 1.51 5.19
C GLU A 122 5.20 2.25 5.16
N VAL A 123 6.25 1.53 4.78
CA VAL A 123 7.61 2.05 4.69
C VAL A 123 8.15 1.93 3.27
N PHE A 124 8.89 2.96 2.87
CA PHE A 124 9.59 3.06 1.60
C PHE A 124 11.07 3.31 1.88
N PRO A 125 11.89 2.25 2.05
CA PRO A 125 13.23 2.40 2.57
C PRO A 125 14.10 3.33 1.71
N GLY A 126 14.61 4.39 2.34
CA GLY A 126 15.44 5.42 1.70
C GLY A 126 14.67 6.44 0.87
N SER A 127 13.34 6.32 0.74
CA SER A 127 12.57 7.24 -0.07
C SER A 127 12.26 8.53 0.67
N SER A 128 12.81 9.61 0.16
CA SER A 128 12.53 10.97 0.60
C SER A 128 12.72 11.93 -0.54
N VAL A 129 12.14 13.12 -0.44
CA VAL A 129 12.41 14.21 -1.37
C VAL A 129 12.66 15.48 -0.58
N GLU A 130 13.66 16.25 -1.00
CA GLU A 130 13.94 17.58 -0.48
C GLU A 130 13.40 18.59 -1.50
N LEU A 131 12.34 19.28 -1.12
CA LEU A 131 11.67 20.27 -1.98
C LEU A 131 11.59 21.61 -1.25
N PRO A 132 11.56 22.72 -1.99
CA PRO A 132 11.18 24.00 -1.41
C PRO A 132 9.83 23.91 -0.69
N ASP A 133 9.68 24.64 0.41
CA ASP A 133 8.39 24.85 1.07
C ASP A 133 7.38 25.50 0.11
N ASN A 134 7.86 26.43 -0.71
CA ASN A 134 7.15 27.11 -1.78
C ASN A 134 7.99 27.14 -3.06
N ALA A 135 7.52 26.45 -4.11
CA ALA A 135 8.20 26.43 -5.40
C ALA A 135 8.24 27.80 -6.12
N LEU A 136 7.31 28.71 -5.80
CA LEU A 136 7.26 30.08 -6.34
C LEU A 136 8.18 31.04 -5.59
N ASN A 137 8.57 30.71 -4.36
CA ASN A 137 9.51 31.47 -3.55
C ASN A 137 10.41 30.51 -2.74
N PRO A 138 11.48 29.97 -3.35
CA PRO A 138 12.29 28.92 -2.74
C PRO A 138 13.24 29.53 -1.71
N SER A 139 12.73 29.84 -0.52
CA SER A 139 13.53 30.32 0.62
C SER A 139 14.00 29.20 1.53
N ASP A 140 13.12 28.22 1.80
CA ASP A 140 13.40 27.12 2.72
C ASP A 140 13.14 25.78 2.04
N THR A 141 13.96 24.77 2.34
CA THR A 141 13.76 23.39 1.87
C THR A 141 13.27 22.49 2.99
N ILE A 142 12.31 21.64 2.66
CA ILE A 142 11.71 20.69 3.59
C ILE A 142 11.95 19.28 3.07
N LYS A 143 12.55 18.46 3.93
CA LYS A 143 12.66 17.02 3.69
C LYS A 143 11.34 16.33 3.99
N THR A 144 10.82 15.64 2.98
CA THR A 144 9.53 14.95 3.02
C THR A 144 9.76 13.45 2.86
N ASN A 145 9.29 12.66 3.83
CA ASN A 145 9.42 11.19 3.80
C ASN A 145 8.14 10.56 3.25
N PHE A 146 8.28 9.40 2.62
CA PHE A 146 7.15 8.67 2.04
C PHE A 146 6.50 7.68 3.00
N ASP A 147 7.14 7.40 4.14
CA ASP A 147 6.62 6.49 5.16
C ASP A 147 5.28 6.98 5.73
N THR A 148 4.32 6.07 5.80
CA THR A 148 2.93 6.40 6.10
C THR A 148 2.40 5.50 7.21
N SER A 149 1.76 6.10 8.20
CA SER A 149 1.05 5.37 9.25
C SER A 149 -0.41 5.77 9.21
N PHE A 150 -1.31 4.80 9.29
CA PHE A 150 -2.73 5.08 9.28
C PHE A 150 -3.50 4.17 10.23
N GLY A 151 -4.48 4.75 10.91
CA GLY A 151 -5.51 4.01 11.64
C GLY A 151 -6.57 3.55 10.65
N LEU A 152 -7.07 2.34 10.85
CA LEU A 152 -8.12 1.72 10.05
C LEU A 152 -9.33 1.46 10.94
N PHE A 153 -10.50 1.85 10.47
CA PHE A 153 -11.78 1.38 10.97
C PHE A 153 -12.54 0.71 9.82
N GLU A 154 -13.07 -0.47 10.09
CA GLU A 154 -13.82 -1.27 9.13
C GLU A 154 -15.24 -1.47 9.64
N PHE A 155 -16.17 -1.39 8.71
CA PHE A 155 -17.59 -1.62 8.94
C PHE A 155 -18.17 -2.32 7.73
N GLY A 156 -18.78 -3.48 7.92
CA GLY A 156 -19.38 -4.22 6.82
C GLY A 156 -20.69 -4.88 7.18
N TYR A 157 -21.49 -5.10 6.14
CA TYR A 157 -22.74 -5.84 6.19
C TYR A 157 -22.90 -6.71 4.94
N GLY A 158 -22.77 -8.02 5.12
CA GLY A 158 -22.95 -9.00 4.05
C GLY A 158 -21.96 -8.83 2.90
N ILE A 159 -22.40 -8.23 1.79
CA ILE A 159 -21.57 -8.03 0.58
C ILE A 159 -20.88 -6.67 0.51
N VAL A 160 -21.25 -5.73 1.39
CA VAL A 160 -20.70 -4.37 1.40
C VAL A 160 -19.75 -4.23 2.57
N GLU A 161 -18.57 -3.70 2.31
CA GLU A 161 -17.55 -3.39 3.32
C GLU A 161 -17.07 -1.96 3.10
N ALA A 162 -17.07 -1.16 4.16
CA ALA A 162 -16.55 0.19 4.20
C ALA A 162 -15.32 0.23 5.12
N ARG A 163 -14.26 0.86 4.64
CA ARG A 163 -13.02 1.08 5.37
C ARG A 163 -12.73 2.57 5.43
N TYR A 164 -12.65 3.07 6.65
CA TYR A 164 -12.26 4.42 6.96
C TYR A 164 -10.80 4.42 7.41
N LEU A 165 -9.96 5.21 6.75
CA LEU A 165 -8.54 5.35 7.06
C LEU A 165 -8.26 6.77 7.54
N LEU A 166 -7.58 6.87 8.68
CA LEU A 166 -7.10 8.13 9.24
C LEU A 166 -5.58 8.17 9.17
N VAL A 167 -5.04 9.15 8.45
CA VAL A 167 -3.59 9.34 8.36
C VAL A 167 -3.04 9.83 9.69
N LEU A 168 -2.15 9.06 10.30
CA LEU A 168 -1.51 9.36 11.58
C LEU A 168 -0.10 9.94 11.40
N SER A 169 0.60 9.57 10.32
CA SER A 169 1.91 10.12 9.97
C SER A 169 1.82 11.60 9.61
N LYS A 170 2.96 12.30 9.68
CA LYS A 170 3.07 13.71 9.27
C LYS A 170 2.60 13.87 7.83
N ASP A 171 3.19 13.07 6.93
CA ASP A 171 2.91 13.08 5.49
C ASP A 171 2.27 11.75 5.09
N PHE A 172 1.47 11.77 4.02
CA PHE A 172 0.82 10.58 3.46
C PHE A 172 1.48 10.28 2.13
N ARG A 173 2.35 9.26 2.07
CA ARG A 173 3.17 8.93 0.89
C ARG A 173 3.89 10.15 0.31
N GLY A 174 4.47 10.95 1.20
CA GLY A 174 5.18 12.19 0.85
C GLY A 174 4.28 13.34 0.43
N ASN A 175 2.96 13.24 0.60
CA ASN A 175 2.04 14.31 0.24
C ASN A 175 2.01 15.41 1.31
N ASN A 176 2.37 16.63 0.92
CA ASN A 176 2.26 17.86 1.72
C ASN A 176 2.16 19.08 0.80
N THR A 177 2.05 20.29 1.35
CA THR A 177 1.95 21.53 0.56
C THR A 177 3.04 21.64 -0.51
N SER A 178 4.30 21.35 -0.18
CA SER A 178 5.42 21.43 -1.13
C SER A 178 5.21 20.53 -2.36
N VAL A 179 4.70 19.31 -2.16
CA VAL A 179 4.46 18.35 -3.25
C VAL A 179 3.17 18.69 -4.00
N VAL A 180 2.05 18.94 -3.31
CA VAL A 180 0.75 19.20 -3.94
C VAL A 180 0.76 20.51 -4.72
N CYS A 181 1.13 21.61 -4.06
CA CYS A 181 1.14 22.93 -4.70
C CYS A 181 2.31 23.03 -5.69
N GLY A 182 3.42 22.32 -5.45
CA GLY A 182 4.52 22.19 -6.40
C GLY A 182 4.11 21.49 -7.69
N ALA A 183 3.29 20.42 -7.59
CA ALA A 183 2.72 19.76 -8.77
C ALA A 183 1.78 20.69 -9.54
N ALA A 184 0.92 21.46 -8.85
CA ALA A 184 0.08 22.47 -9.48
C ALA A 184 0.93 23.55 -10.20
N ALA A 185 2.04 23.97 -9.60
CA ALA A 185 2.97 24.92 -10.23
C ALA A 185 3.62 24.32 -11.48
N GLN A 186 4.00 23.04 -11.45
CA GLN A 186 4.56 22.34 -12.60
C GLN A 186 3.54 22.17 -13.73
N ILE A 187 2.28 21.90 -13.41
CA ILE A 187 1.19 21.84 -14.40
C ILE A 187 1.02 23.21 -15.06
N ALA A 188 0.97 24.30 -14.28
CA ALA A 188 0.89 25.67 -14.81
C ALA A 188 2.05 25.98 -15.77
N GLN A 189 3.28 25.54 -15.48
CA GLN A 189 4.42 25.70 -16.38
C GLN A 189 4.24 24.96 -17.72
N ILE A 190 3.72 23.73 -17.67
CA ILE A 190 3.49 22.90 -18.86
C ILE A 190 2.38 23.51 -19.73
N GLU A 191 1.34 24.05 -19.10
CA GLU A 191 0.20 24.70 -19.77
C GLU A 191 0.53 26.12 -20.26
N GLY A 192 1.68 26.67 -19.85
CA GLY A 192 2.10 28.02 -20.20
C GLY A 192 1.36 29.11 -19.41
N ASP A 193 0.74 28.77 -18.28
CA ASP A 193 0.14 29.75 -17.37
C ASP A 193 1.24 30.49 -16.61
N ALA A 194 1.50 31.73 -17.04
CA ALA A 194 2.46 32.62 -16.39
C ALA A 194 1.99 33.17 -15.03
N THR A 195 0.71 32.99 -14.68
CA THR A 195 0.12 33.52 -13.43
C THR A 195 0.23 32.55 -12.26
N PHE A 196 0.40 31.25 -12.54
CA PHE A 196 0.46 30.20 -11.52
C PHE A 196 -0.74 30.28 -10.55
N GLY A 197 -1.92 30.61 -11.06
CA GLY A 197 -3.08 30.97 -10.22
C GLY A 197 -3.49 29.86 -9.24
N GLU A 198 -3.49 28.62 -9.69
CA GLU A 198 -3.82 27.48 -8.83
C GLU A 198 -2.72 27.19 -7.80
N ALA A 199 -1.45 27.31 -8.20
CA ALA A 199 -0.34 27.08 -7.30
C ALA A 199 -0.24 28.17 -6.22
N SER A 200 -0.38 29.44 -6.61
CA SER A 200 -0.37 30.58 -5.68
C SER A 200 -1.51 30.48 -4.66
N THR A 201 -2.74 30.24 -5.10
CA THR A 201 -3.88 30.04 -4.19
C THR A 201 -3.74 28.81 -3.29
N CYS A 202 -3.01 27.78 -3.75
CA CYS A 202 -2.65 26.62 -2.93
C CYS A 202 -1.64 27.00 -1.83
N TYR A 203 -0.58 27.74 -2.17
CA TYR A 203 0.42 28.23 -1.22
C TYR A 203 -0.14 29.26 -0.23
N ASP A 204 -1.12 30.08 -0.63
CA ASP A 204 -1.76 31.09 0.23
C ASP A 204 -2.47 30.48 1.45
N ARG A 205 -2.86 29.19 1.38
CA ARG A 205 -3.44 28.44 2.51
C ARG A 205 -2.41 28.09 3.58
N GLY A 206 -1.14 28.39 3.34
CA GLY A 206 0.00 28.08 4.19
C GLY A 206 0.44 26.62 4.11
N TYR A 207 1.59 26.34 4.70
CA TYR A 207 2.15 25.00 4.74
C TYR A 207 1.31 24.05 5.62
N ARG A 208 0.96 22.89 5.07
CA ARG A 208 0.15 21.84 5.68
C ARG A 208 0.77 20.48 5.36
N ASN A 209 0.72 19.59 6.33
CA ASN A 209 1.04 18.18 6.13
C ASN A 209 -0.26 17.38 5.95
N SER A 210 -0.16 16.12 5.53
CA SER A 210 -1.32 15.24 5.32
C SER A 210 -1.84 14.53 6.58
N ARG A 211 -1.26 14.78 7.75
CA ARG A 211 -1.75 14.22 9.01
C ARG A 211 -3.20 14.63 9.26
N GLY A 212 -4.03 13.65 9.62
CA GLY A 212 -5.45 13.84 9.87
C GLY A 212 -6.32 13.74 8.61
N SER A 213 -5.72 13.57 7.43
CA SER A 213 -6.45 13.25 6.21
C SER A 213 -7.24 11.95 6.38
N GLN A 214 -8.44 11.94 5.80
CA GLN A 214 -9.41 10.88 5.94
C GLN A 214 -9.67 10.26 4.57
N LEU A 215 -9.61 8.94 4.47
CA LEU A 215 -9.92 8.21 3.25
C LEU A 215 -11.06 7.24 3.54
N LEU A 216 -12.09 7.27 2.71
CA LEU A 216 -13.17 6.29 2.76
C LEU A 216 -13.08 5.39 1.54
N GLN A 217 -13.06 4.09 1.77
CA GLN A 217 -13.11 3.08 0.73
C GLN A 217 -14.36 2.24 0.93
N VAL A 218 -15.14 2.08 -0.12
CA VAL A 218 -16.33 1.23 -0.11
C VAL A 218 -16.14 0.15 -1.16
N GLU A 219 -16.19 -1.09 -0.71
CA GLU A 219 -16.09 -2.27 -1.55
C GLU A 219 -17.41 -3.05 -1.49
N ALA A 220 -17.87 -3.50 -2.66
CA ALA A 220 -18.99 -4.41 -2.78
C ALA A 220 -18.52 -5.69 -3.47
N ARG A 221 -18.67 -6.83 -2.82
CA ARG A 221 -18.30 -8.13 -3.37
C ARG A 221 -19.45 -8.68 -4.21
N SER A 222 -19.32 -8.66 -5.54
CA SER A 222 -20.32 -9.29 -6.41
C SER A 222 -20.05 -10.80 -6.52
N ARG A 223 -21.10 -11.62 -6.31
CA ARG A 223 -21.05 -13.06 -6.58
C ARG A 223 -21.14 -13.30 -8.08
N SER A 224 -20.06 -13.11 -8.81
CA SER A 224 -19.89 -13.78 -10.10
C SER A 224 -18.52 -14.44 -10.09
N MET A 225 -18.51 -15.77 -10.13
CA MET A 225 -17.33 -16.66 -10.16
C MET A 225 -16.67 -17.00 -8.80
N ALA A 226 -17.44 -17.45 -7.81
CA ALA A 226 -16.87 -18.18 -6.68
C ALA A 226 -16.54 -19.63 -7.11
N ARG A 227 -15.26 -20.01 -7.13
CA ARG A 227 -14.88 -21.44 -7.02
C ARG A 227 -15.38 -21.95 -5.66
N PRO A 228 -15.97 -23.15 -5.57
CA PRO A 228 -16.40 -23.71 -4.30
C PRO A 228 -15.16 -23.96 -3.42
N GLY A 229 -15.03 -23.22 -2.31
CA GLY A 229 -14.01 -23.45 -1.28
C GLY A 229 -13.33 -22.24 -0.63
N SER A 230 -13.47 -21.00 -1.13
CA SER A 230 -12.67 -19.85 -0.64
C SER A 230 -13.44 -18.86 0.27
N SER A 231 -14.13 -19.35 1.31
CA SER A 231 -14.95 -18.50 2.20
C SER A 231 -14.18 -17.77 3.31
N ARG A 232 -12.84 -17.72 3.28
CA ARG A 232 -12.02 -17.09 4.33
C ARG A 232 -10.83 -16.27 3.83
N THR A 233 -10.96 -15.60 2.69
CA THR A 233 -9.96 -14.63 2.24
C THR A 233 -10.41 -13.20 2.54
N TRP A 234 -9.62 -12.54 3.38
CA TRP A 234 -9.53 -11.08 3.43
C TRP A 234 -9.52 -10.55 1.99
N ALA A 235 -10.47 -9.68 1.66
CA ALA A 235 -10.22 -8.77 0.55
C ALA A 235 -9.00 -7.95 0.99
N THR A 236 -7.89 -8.16 0.30
CA THR A 236 -6.72 -7.29 0.16
C THR A 236 -6.82 -5.92 0.85
N PRO A 237 -5.77 -5.45 1.56
CA PRO A 237 -5.74 -4.07 2.04
C PRO A 237 -5.95 -3.10 0.86
N PRO A 238 -6.24 -1.81 1.14
CA PRO A 238 -6.31 -0.74 0.13
C PRO A 238 -5.20 -0.78 -0.96
N CYS A 239 -4.04 -1.36 -0.62
CA CYS A 239 -2.82 -1.43 -1.42
C CYS A 239 -2.72 -2.65 -2.36
N ALA A 240 -3.68 -3.56 -2.38
CA ALA A 240 -3.63 -4.73 -3.26
C ALA A 240 -4.90 -4.82 -4.11
N THR A 241 -4.77 -4.53 -5.41
CA THR A 241 -5.88 -4.64 -6.36
C THR A 241 -6.10 -6.09 -6.75
N SER A 242 -7.26 -6.66 -6.40
CA SER A 242 -7.80 -7.85 -7.07
C SER A 242 -8.42 -7.45 -8.42
N PRO A 243 -8.17 -8.19 -9.51
CA PRO A 243 -8.70 -7.87 -10.84
C PRO A 243 -10.23 -8.04 -10.99
N SER A 244 -10.96 -8.50 -9.96
CA SER A 244 -12.41 -8.76 -10.03
C SER A 244 -13.32 -7.79 -9.25
N SER A 245 -12.79 -6.70 -8.68
CA SER A 245 -13.61 -5.73 -7.93
C SER A 245 -13.96 -4.49 -8.77
N THR A 246 -15.25 -4.21 -8.93
CA THR A 246 -15.73 -2.91 -9.46
C THR A 246 -15.61 -1.88 -8.34
N ARG A 247 -14.48 -1.15 -8.30
CA ARG A 247 -14.17 -0.15 -7.28
C ARG A 247 -14.72 1.22 -7.69
N TRP A 248 -15.66 1.75 -6.93
CA TRP A 248 -16.05 3.16 -6.99
C TRP A 248 -15.27 3.92 -5.93
N THR A 249 -14.27 4.70 -6.35
CA THR A 249 -13.59 5.66 -5.47
C THR A 249 -14.29 7.00 -5.62
N THR A 250 -14.85 7.53 -4.53
CA THR A 250 -15.22 8.94 -4.45
C THR A 250 -14.30 9.57 -3.42
N SER A 251 -13.32 10.35 -3.87
CA SER A 251 -12.55 11.21 -2.98
C SER A 251 -13.38 12.45 -2.71
N TRP A 252 -13.75 12.67 -1.45
CA TRP A 252 -14.24 13.96 -1.00
C TRP A 252 -13.02 14.72 -0.48
N ALA A 253 -12.66 15.79 -1.19
CA ALA A 253 -11.75 16.83 -0.74
C ALA A 253 -12.58 18.00 -0.20
#